data_AF-A0A8J7RU65-F1
#
_entry.id   AF-A0A8J7RU65-F1
#
_cell.length_a   1.000
_cell.length_b   1.000
_cell.length_c   1.000
_cell.angle_alpha   90.00
_cell.angle_beta   90.00
_cell.angle_gamma   90.00
#
_symmetry.space_group_name_H-M   'P 1'
#
loop_
_entity.id
_entity.type
_entity.pdbx_description
1 polymer ?
#
loop_
_entity_poly.entity_id
_entity_poly.type
_entity_poly.pdbx_seq_one_letter_code
_entity_poly.pdbx_strand_id
1 'polypeptide(L)'
;MKYFRKMLAYILPVLAVIMLAGLILSRVYQPEPSDPDPEIRISAFDAKDHVGEMAEVCGVVESADYVPRIGGEPTFLNLGRPHPDQPFTAVIWGDDRAKWQVPPEERYLTREVCISGRIEMHEGVPQIRVRRPDQIRSN
;
A
#
# COMPACT_ATOMS: atom_id res chain seq x y z
N MET A 1 -35.57 -4.54 -48.74
CA MET A 1 -34.14 -4.69 -49.12
C MET A 1 -33.33 -3.39 -49.15
N LYS A 2 -33.84 -2.24 -49.67
CA LYS A 2 -33.07 -0.97 -49.70
C LYS A 2 -32.75 -0.37 -48.32
N TYR A 3 -33.71 -0.39 -47.39
CA TYR A 3 -33.52 0.13 -46.02
C TYR A 3 -32.49 -0.69 -45.22
N PHE A 4 -32.52 -2.02 -45.35
CA PHE A 4 -31.59 -2.92 -44.68
C PHE A 4 -30.12 -2.67 -45.11
N ARG A 5 -29.86 -2.48 -46.41
CA ARG A 5 -28.52 -2.17 -46.92
C ARG A 5 -27.99 -0.81 -46.43
N LYS A 6 -28.86 0.21 -46.34
CA LYS A 6 -28.48 1.52 -45.80
C LYS A 6 -28.18 1.43 -44.30
N MET A 7 -29.05 0.76 -43.55
CA MET A 7 -28.87 0.53 -42.12
C MET A 7 -27.56 -0.24 -41.83
N LEU A 8 -27.27 -1.30 -42.59
CA LEU A 8 -26.04 -2.07 -42.47
C LEU A 8 -24.80 -1.23 -42.79
N ALA A 9 -24.87 -0.32 -43.76
CA ALA A 9 -23.79 0.59 -44.13
C ALA A 9 -23.47 1.63 -43.04
N TYR A 10 -24.41 1.96 -42.15
CA TYR A 10 -24.16 2.82 -40.99
C TYR A 10 -23.76 2.03 -39.74
N ILE A 11 -24.30 0.82 -39.55
CA ILE A 11 -24.01 0.00 -38.37
C ILE A 11 -22.59 -0.59 -38.41
N LEU A 12 -22.14 -1.07 -39.56
CA LEU A 12 -20.80 -1.65 -39.72
C LEU A 12 -19.64 -0.72 -39.30
N PRO A 13 -19.56 0.55 -39.75
CA PRO A 13 -18.50 1.44 -39.33
C PRO A 13 -18.61 1.83 -37.85
N VAL A 14 -19.82 1.98 -37.30
CA VAL A 14 -20.00 2.27 -35.86
C VAL A 14 -19.53 1.09 -35.00
N LEU A 15 -19.88 -0.14 -35.37
CA LEU A 15 -19.38 -1.34 -34.69
C LEU A 15 -17.86 -1.48 -34.80
N ALA A 16 -17.28 -1.16 -35.96
CA ALA A 16 -15.83 -1.17 -36.14
C ALA A 16 -15.12 -0.14 -35.24
N VAL A 17 -15.70 1.07 -35.10
CA VAL A 17 -15.18 2.10 -34.18
C VAL A 17 -15.30 1.67 -32.73
N ILE A 18 -16.41 1.05 -32.32
CA ILE A 18 -16.59 0.55 -30.95
C ILE A 18 -15.61 -0.59 -30.65
N MET A 19 -15.40 -1.53 -31.59
CA MET A 19 -14.38 -2.58 -31.42
C MET A 19 -12.97 -2.00 -31.34
N LEU A 20 -12.61 -1.04 -32.20
CA LEU A 20 -11.30 -0.37 -32.15
C LEU A 20 -11.11 0.39 -30.83
N ALA A 21 -12.14 1.11 -30.37
CA ALA A 21 -12.11 1.77 -29.07
C ALA A 21 -11.96 0.77 -27.92
N GLY A 22 -12.67 -0.36 -27.96
CA GLY A 22 -12.54 -1.42 -26.96
C GLY A 22 -11.15 -2.06 -26.92
N LEU A 23 -10.53 -2.29 -28.09
CA LEU A 23 -9.17 -2.81 -28.20
C LEU A 23 -8.13 -1.83 -27.65
N ILE A 24 -8.30 -0.53 -27.92
CA ILE A 24 -7.44 0.53 -27.37
C ILE A 24 -7.63 0.61 -25.85
N LEU A 25 -8.88 0.66 -25.38
CA LEU A 25 -9.20 0.73 -23.94
C LEU A 25 -8.69 -0.49 -23.18
N SER A 26 -8.70 -1.70 -23.77
CA SER A 26 -8.12 -2.89 -23.14
C SER A 26 -6.60 -2.82 -22.98
N ARG A 27 -5.90 -2.05 -23.82
CA ARG A 27 -4.44 -1.84 -23.71
C ARG A 27 -4.10 -0.76 -22.68
N VAL A 28 -4.98 0.23 -22.52
CA VAL A 28 -4.81 1.33 -21.57
C VAL A 28 -5.30 0.93 -20.16
N TYR A 29 -6.38 0.16 -20.08
CA TYR A 29 -6.91 -0.38 -18.84
C TYR A 29 -6.20 -1.68 -18.49
N GLN A 30 -4.96 -1.57 -18.03
CA GLN A 30 -4.41 -2.61 -17.17
C GLN A 30 -4.90 -2.29 -15.76
N PRO A 31 -5.80 -3.10 -15.16
CA PRO A 31 -6.08 -2.93 -13.74
C PRO A 31 -4.74 -3.05 -13.01
N GLU A 32 -4.40 -2.05 -12.19
CA GLU A 32 -3.25 -2.21 -11.29
C GLU A 32 -3.46 -3.53 -10.53
N PRO A 33 -2.42 -4.37 -10.40
CA PRO A 33 -2.53 -5.55 -9.58
C PRO A 33 -2.93 -5.08 -8.19
N SER A 34 -4.19 -5.31 -7.83
CA SER A 34 -4.62 -5.20 -6.45
C SER A 34 -3.88 -6.32 -5.74
N ASP A 35 -2.81 -5.98 -5.03
CA ASP A 35 -2.18 -6.92 -4.10
C ASP A 35 -3.33 -7.50 -3.26
N PRO A 36 -3.52 -8.84 -3.25
CA PRO A 36 -4.59 -9.44 -2.48
C PRO A 36 -4.46 -8.94 -1.04
N ASP A 37 -5.59 -8.51 -0.47
CA ASP A 37 -5.65 -8.09 0.94
C ASP A 37 -4.99 -9.22 1.76
N PRO A 38 -3.94 -8.93 2.55
CA PRO A 38 -3.20 -9.97 3.24
C PRO A 38 -4.16 -10.84 4.04
N GLU A 39 -4.17 -12.14 3.74
CA GLU A 39 -5.05 -13.14 4.35
C GLU A 39 -4.88 -13.21 5.88
N ILE A 40 -3.73 -12.72 6.37
CA ILE A 40 -3.32 -12.72 7.77
C ILE A 40 -3.28 -11.28 8.28
N ARG A 41 -4.20 -10.97 9.21
CA ARG A 41 -4.22 -9.73 9.99
C ARG A 41 -3.94 -10.05 11.45
N ILE A 42 -2.91 -9.43 12.01
CA ILE A 42 -2.40 -9.73 13.37
C ILE A 42 -2.14 -8.44 14.15
N SER A 43 -2.03 -8.56 15.47
CA SER A 43 -1.63 -7.43 16.30
C SER A 43 -0.12 -7.18 16.19
N ALA A 44 0.31 -5.96 16.51
CA ALA A 44 1.72 -5.61 16.67
C ALA A 44 2.46 -6.54 17.66
N PHE A 45 1.77 -7.07 18.68
CA PHE A 45 2.35 -7.95 19.70
C PHE A 45 2.61 -9.36 19.19
N ASP A 46 1.87 -9.81 18.17
CA ASP A 46 2.00 -11.15 17.61
C ASP A 46 3.00 -11.19 16.42
N ALA A 47 3.42 -10.01 15.92
CA ALA A 47 4.24 -9.90 14.71
C ALA A 47 5.55 -10.71 14.74
N LYS A 48 6.11 -10.96 15.93
CA LYS A 48 7.34 -11.75 16.10
C LYS A 48 7.17 -13.21 15.64
N ASP A 49 5.99 -13.77 15.80
CA ASP A 49 5.71 -15.16 15.46
C ASP A 49 5.43 -15.35 13.96
N HIS A 50 5.28 -14.24 13.22
CA HIS A 50 4.97 -14.20 11.78
C HIS A 50 6.12 -13.63 10.93
N VAL A 51 7.35 -13.62 11.45
CA VAL A 51 8.52 -13.16 10.69
C VAL A 51 8.71 -13.99 9.43
N GLY A 52 8.88 -13.31 8.29
CA GLY A 52 9.00 -13.90 6.97
C GLY A 52 7.67 -13.99 6.22
N GLU A 53 6.53 -13.82 6.88
CA GLU A 53 5.20 -13.88 6.25
C GLU A 53 4.79 -12.51 5.67
N MET A 54 3.87 -12.54 4.69
CA MET A 54 3.13 -11.36 4.26
C MET A 54 1.89 -11.23 5.15
N ALA A 55 1.76 -10.12 5.86
CA ALA A 55 0.66 -9.89 6.79
C ALA A 55 0.28 -8.40 6.87
N GLU A 56 -0.89 -8.14 7.44
CA GLU A 56 -1.28 -6.82 7.95
C GLU A 56 -1.11 -6.77 9.47
N VAL A 57 -0.18 -5.93 9.93
CA VAL A 57 0.12 -5.75 11.36
C VAL A 57 -0.58 -4.50 11.86
N CYS A 58 -1.49 -4.66 12.83
CA CYS A 58 -2.30 -3.58 13.37
C CYS A 58 -1.88 -3.16 14.78
N GLY A 59 -1.98 -1.87 15.08
CA GLY A 59 -1.74 -1.32 16.41
C GLY A 59 -1.75 0.20 16.44
N VAL A 60 -1.76 0.76 17.65
CA VAL A 60 -1.61 2.20 17.88
C VAL A 60 -0.16 2.60 17.68
N VAL A 61 0.10 3.67 16.93
CA VAL A 61 1.44 4.28 16.82
C VAL A 61 1.73 5.07 18.09
N GLU A 62 2.48 4.47 19.00
CA GLU A 62 2.80 5.05 20.32
C GLU A 62 4.01 5.99 20.26
N SER A 63 4.89 5.84 19.27
CA SER A 63 5.93 6.83 18.95
C SER A 63 6.20 6.87 17.46
N ALA A 64 6.57 8.04 16.96
CA ALA A 64 6.90 8.25 15.56
C ALA A 64 8.02 9.27 15.40
N ASP A 65 9.11 8.87 14.77
CA ASP A 65 10.35 9.66 14.75
C ASP A 65 10.96 9.67 13.35
N TYR A 66 11.19 10.86 12.80
CA TYR A 66 12.05 11.07 11.63
C TYR A 66 13.49 11.28 12.09
N VAL A 67 14.42 10.45 11.61
CA VAL A 67 15.82 10.44 12.06
C VAL A 67 16.79 10.72 10.89
N PRO A 68 16.95 11.99 10.47
CA PRO A 68 17.79 12.36 9.32
C PRO A 68 19.29 12.09 9.51
N ARG A 69 19.73 11.86 10.75
CA ARG A 69 21.14 11.55 11.05
C ARG A 69 21.52 10.09 10.76
N ILE A 70 20.53 9.20 10.57
CA ILE A 70 20.76 7.81 10.17
C ILE A 70 20.80 7.76 8.65
N GLY A 71 21.73 6.99 8.08
CA GLY A 71 21.83 6.81 6.63
C GLY A 71 20.51 6.32 6.04
N GLY A 72 20.07 6.94 4.93
CA GLY A 72 18.76 6.68 4.34
C GLY A 72 17.60 7.43 4.99
N GLU A 73 17.87 8.26 6.01
CA GLU A 73 16.93 9.20 6.63
C GLU A 73 15.55 8.56 6.96
N PRO A 74 15.53 7.48 7.77
CA PRO A 74 14.30 6.74 8.03
C PRO A 74 13.34 7.52 8.92
N THR A 75 12.06 7.18 8.75
CA THR A 75 10.98 7.51 9.68
C THR A 75 10.48 6.21 10.28
N PHE A 76 10.46 6.13 11.60
CA PHE A 76 9.96 4.97 12.34
C PHE A 76 8.57 5.26 12.87
N LEU A 77 7.64 4.33 12.69
CA LEU A 77 6.34 4.31 13.35
C LEU A 77 6.32 3.06 14.24
N ASN A 78 6.35 3.26 15.56
CA ASN A 78 6.47 2.18 16.54
C ASN A 78 5.09 1.88 17.12
N LEU A 79 4.62 0.65 16.93
CA LEU A 79 3.26 0.25 17.27
C LEU A 79 3.21 -0.45 18.63
N GLY A 80 2.16 -0.19 19.41
CA GLY A 80 1.83 -0.88 20.66
C GLY A 80 2.59 -0.43 21.90
N ARG A 81 3.87 -0.02 21.76
CA ARG A 81 4.66 0.67 22.79
C ARG A 81 5.62 1.67 22.13
N PRO A 82 6.06 2.72 22.84
CA PRO A 82 7.06 3.63 22.30
C PRO A 82 8.44 2.96 22.18
N HIS A 83 9.33 3.56 21.37
CA HIS A 83 10.73 3.18 21.33
C HIS A 83 11.41 3.30 22.72
N PRO A 84 12.30 2.36 23.12
CA PRO A 84 12.80 1.20 22.38
C PRO A 84 12.06 -0.12 22.65
N ASP A 85 10.92 -0.10 23.33
CA ASP A 85 10.24 -1.31 23.81
C ASP A 85 9.12 -1.80 22.88
N GLN A 86 8.99 -1.20 21.69
CA GLN A 86 7.93 -1.50 20.75
C GLN A 86 7.96 -2.96 20.29
N PRO A 87 6.82 -3.66 20.27
CA PRO A 87 6.75 -5.00 19.70
C PRO A 87 6.86 -5.03 18.18
N PHE A 88 6.60 -3.91 17.48
CA PHE A 88 6.66 -3.82 16.02
C PHE A 88 6.99 -2.41 15.54
N THR A 89 7.74 -2.30 14.44
CA THR A 89 8.08 -1.03 13.80
C THR A 89 7.71 -1.03 12.31
N ALA A 90 7.06 0.01 11.83
CA ALA A 90 7.06 0.31 10.41
C ALA A 90 8.14 1.33 10.08
N VAL A 91 8.95 1.04 9.06
CA VAL A 91 10.04 1.90 8.62
C VAL A 91 9.74 2.46 7.23
N ILE A 92 9.78 3.78 7.12
CA ILE A 92 9.65 4.53 5.86
C ILE A 92 11.01 5.18 5.59
N TRP A 93 11.70 4.73 4.55
CA TRP A 93 12.99 5.32 4.16
C TRP A 93 12.82 6.68 3.48
N GLY A 94 13.83 7.55 3.55
CA GLY A 94 13.78 8.91 3.00
C GLY A 94 13.34 8.98 1.53
N ASP A 95 13.83 8.08 0.69
CA ASP A 95 13.45 7.99 -0.73
C ASP A 95 11.94 7.70 -0.92
N ASP A 96 11.32 7.01 0.02
CA ASP A 96 9.90 6.67 -0.01
C ASP A 96 9.05 7.77 0.69
N ARG A 97 9.59 8.44 1.70
CA ARG A 97 8.94 9.47 2.53
C ARG A 97 8.31 10.60 1.73
N ALA A 98 8.93 11.02 0.62
CA ALA A 98 8.44 12.10 -0.23
C ALA A 98 7.04 11.84 -0.85
N LYS A 99 6.55 10.60 -0.81
CA LYS A 99 5.22 10.23 -1.31
C LYS A 99 4.08 10.63 -0.36
N TRP A 100 4.40 11.11 0.85
CA TRP A 100 3.42 11.58 1.81
C TRP A 100 3.22 13.10 1.70
N GLN A 101 1.95 13.53 1.63
CA GLN A 101 1.60 14.95 1.66
C GLN A 101 1.78 15.59 3.05
N VAL A 102 1.66 14.78 4.10
CA VAL A 102 1.83 15.16 5.51
C VAL A 102 2.91 14.24 6.07
N PRO A 103 3.92 14.77 6.81
CA PRO A 103 4.96 13.96 7.43
C PRO A 103 4.38 12.71 8.12
N PRO A 104 4.85 11.49 7.81
CA PRO A 104 4.31 10.27 8.40
C PRO A 104 4.22 10.29 9.93
N GLU A 105 5.23 10.85 10.59
CA GLU A 105 5.30 11.00 12.04
C GLU A 105 4.22 11.93 12.60
N GLU A 106 3.81 12.95 11.85
CA GLU A 106 2.68 13.80 12.24
C GLU A 106 1.33 13.14 11.88
N ARG A 107 1.31 12.43 10.75
CA ARG A 107 0.09 11.84 10.20
C ARG A 107 -0.44 10.68 11.03
N TYR A 108 0.45 9.85 11.58
CA TYR A 108 0.08 8.57 12.18
C TYR A 108 0.28 8.49 13.69
N LEU A 109 1.07 9.38 14.30
CA LEU A 109 1.26 9.39 15.76
C LEU A 109 -0.09 9.39 16.50
N THR A 110 -0.19 8.56 17.54
CA THR A 110 -1.40 8.30 18.36
C THR A 110 -2.60 7.70 17.62
N ARG A 111 -2.45 7.29 16.35
CA ARG A 111 -3.53 6.65 15.60
C ARG A 111 -3.40 5.14 15.61
N GLU A 112 -4.53 4.47 15.60
CA GLU A 112 -4.60 3.05 15.26
C GLU A 112 -4.44 2.88 13.75
N VAL A 113 -3.45 2.10 13.34
CA VAL A 113 -3.14 1.83 11.94
C VAL A 113 -2.92 0.35 11.71
N CYS A 114 -3.06 -0.06 10.46
CA CYS A 114 -2.75 -1.40 10.00
C CYS A 114 -1.79 -1.33 8.81
N ILE A 115 -0.70 -2.07 8.91
CA ILE A 115 0.46 -1.94 8.03
C ILE A 115 0.67 -3.25 7.29
N SER A 116 0.55 -3.19 5.97
CA SER A 116 0.66 -4.37 5.10
C SER A 116 2.05 -4.50 4.51
N GLY A 117 2.60 -5.72 4.55
CA GLY A 117 3.89 -6.04 3.93
C GLY A 117 4.50 -7.32 4.48
N ARG A 118 5.75 -7.59 4.06
CA ARG A 118 6.53 -8.70 4.61
C ARG A 118 7.11 -8.30 5.96
N ILE A 119 6.90 -9.14 6.97
CA ILE A 119 7.48 -8.95 8.29
C ILE A 119 8.94 -9.42 8.24
N GLU A 120 9.86 -8.53 8.58
CA GLU A 120 11.30 -8.79 8.63
C GLU A 120 11.80 -8.56 10.06
N MET A 121 12.78 -9.34 10.52
CA MET A 121 13.40 -9.10 11.82
C MET A 121 14.57 -8.13 11.67
N HIS A 122 14.60 -7.06 12.47
CA HIS A 122 15.72 -6.11 12.51
C HIS A 122 16.06 -5.78 13.96
N GLU A 123 17.32 -6.04 14.35
CA GLU A 123 17.82 -5.77 15.71
C GLU A 123 16.94 -6.32 16.86
N GLY A 124 16.23 -7.42 16.62
CA GLY A 124 15.36 -8.06 17.61
C GLY A 124 13.91 -7.56 17.61
N VAL A 125 13.55 -6.60 16.74
CA VAL A 125 12.19 -6.09 16.56
C VAL A 125 11.67 -6.49 15.17
N PRO A 126 10.48 -7.10 15.06
CA PRO A 126 9.83 -7.33 13.77
C PRO A 126 9.39 -6.00 13.15
N GLN A 127 9.57 -5.86 11.84
CA GLN A 127 9.28 -4.64 11.11
C GLN A 127 8.71 -4.87 9.72
N ILE A 128 8.02 -3.87 9.17
CA ILE A 128 7.66 -3.80 7.75
C ILE A 128 8.31 -2.55 7.14
N ARG A 129 8.98 -2.72 5.99
CA ARG A 129 9.38 -1.59 5.15
C ARG A 129 8.17 -1.07 4.37
N VAL A 130 7.77 0.15 4.67
CA VAL A 130 6.66 0.84 4.00
C VAL A 130 7.23 1.72 2.89
N ARG A 131 6.84 1.43 1.65
CA ARG A 131 7.28 2.13 0.43
C ARG A 131 6.22 3.05 -0.15
N ARG A 132 4.96 2.83 0.17
CA ARG A 132 3.82 3.58 -0.38
C ARG A 132 2.79 3.87 0.73
N PRO A 133 2.10 5.03 0.68
CA PRO A 133 1.10 5.39 1.69
C PRO A 133 -0.07 4.40 1.83
N ASP A 134 -0.44 3.69 0.78
CA ASP A 134 -1.56 2.72 0.75
C ASP A 134 -1.27 1.42 1.51
N GLN A 135 0.01 1.15 1.86
CA GLN A 135 0.35 0.08 2.79
C GLN A 135 -0.09 0.37 4.23
N ILE A 136 -0.42 1.63 4.56
CA ILE A 136 -0.89 2.02 5.90
C ILE A 136 -2.36 2.43 5.81
N ARG A 137 -3.23 1.61 6.38
CA ARG A 137 -4.66 1.92 6.57
C ARG A 137 -4.87 2.52 7.95
N SER A 138 -5.53 3.65 8.04
CA SER A 138 -6.05 4.19 9.31
C SER A 138 -7.47 3.66 9.51
N ASN A 139 -7.76 3.17 10.71
CA ASN A 139 -9.12 2.78 11.10
C ASN A 139 -9.96 3.99 11.48
#